data_AF-A0A1I2XQK2-F1
#
_entry.id   AF-A0A1I2XQK2-F1
#
_cell.length_a   1.000
_cell.length_b   1.000
_cell.length_c   1.000
_cell.angle_alpha   90.00
_cell.angle_beta   90.00
_cell.angle_gamma   90.00
#
_symmetry.space_group_name_H-M   'P 1'
#
loop_
_entity.id
_entity.type
_entity.pdbx_description
1 polymer ?
#
loop_
_entity_poly.entity_id
_entity_poly.type
_entity_poly.pdbx_seq_one_letter_code
_entity_poly.pdbx_strand_id
1 'polypeptide(L)' 'MARIESFEELEIWQIARELCKYVRVLTQKGLFLKDFKFSSQINSAAGSIMDPVK' A
#
# COMPACT_ATOMS: atom_id res chain seq x y z
N MET A 1 16.27 23.64 7.78
CA MET A 1 15.89 22.39 7.10
C MET A 1 15.13 21.55 8.11
N ALA A 2 13.93 21.07 7.78
CA ALA A 2 13.22 20.15 8.65
C ALA A 2 14.06 18.87 8.77
N ARG A 3 14.31 18.44 10.01
CA ARG A 3 14.98 17.17 10.29
C ARG A 3 13.93 16.08 10.12
N ILE A 4 14.23 15.07 9.31
CA ILE A 4 13.40 13.88 9.17
C ILE A 4 13.66 13.02 10.40
N GLU A 5 12.64 12.80 11.23
CA GLU A 5 12.75 12.03 12.47
C GLU A 5 12.32 10.57 12.30
N SER A 6 11.60 10.26 11.21
CA SER A 6 11.07 8.93 10.92
C SER A 6 11.01 8.62 9.42
N PHE A 7 10.94 7.34 9.06
CA PHE A 7 10.82 6.91 7.66
C PHE A 7 9.48 7.35 7.05
N GLU A 8 8.45 7.44 7.89
CA GLU A 8 7.09 7.84 7.54
C GLU A 8 6.94 9.31 7.15
N GLU A 9 7.91 10.14 7.51
CA GLU A 9 7.99 11.54 7.07
C GLU A 9 8.50 11.68 5.64
N LEU A 10 9.10 10.64 5.06
CA LEU A 10 9.51 10.67 3.66
C LEU A 10 8.28 10.75 2.75
N GLU A 11 8.27 11.72 1.85
CA GLU A 11 7.20 11.91 0.87
C GLU A 11 6.95 10.63 0.05
N ILE A 12 8.02 9.92 -0.34
CA ILE A 12 7.91 8.65 -1.07
C ILE A 12 7.18 7.57 -0.25
N TRP A 13 7.38 7.53 1.07
CA TRP A 13 6.68 6.59 1.94
C TRP A 13 5.20 6.95 2.08
N GLN A 14 4.90 8.25 2.21
CA GLN A 14 3.53 8.75 2.25
C GLN A 14 2.77 8.44 0.96
N ILE A 15 3.41 8.63 -0.20
CA ILE A 15 2.84 8.29 -1.51
C ILE A 15 2.58 6.79 -1.61
N ALA A 16 3.53 5.94 -1.21
CA ALA A 16 3.36 4.49 -1.18
C ALA A 16 2.18 4.07 -0.28
N ARG A 17 2.01 4.73 0.86
CA ARG A 17 0.89 4.48 1.79
C ARG A 17 -0.46 4.84 1.19
N GLU A 18 -0.57 5.98 0.51
CA GLU A 18 -1.80 6.36 -0.16
C GLU A 18 -2.15 5.40 -1.32
N LEU A 19 -1.15 4.94 -2.06
CA LEU A 19 -1.35 3.89 -3.08
C LEU A 19 -1.89 2.61 -2.46
N CYS A 20 -1.33 2.14 -1.34
CA CYS A 20 -1.80 0.94 -0.65
C CYS A 20 -3.25 1.07 -0.18
N LYS A 21 -3.63 2.22 0.39
CA LYS A 21 -5.01 2.50 0.78
C LYS A 21 -5.96 2.46 -0.41
N TYR A 22 -5.55 3.09 -1.52
CA TYR A 22 -6.35 3.13 -2.74
C TYR A 22 -6.58 1.73 -3.31
N VAL A 23 -5.52 0.93 -3.42
CA VAL A 23 -5.59 -0.47 -3.83
C VAL A 23 -6.51 -1.27 -2.91
N ARG A 24 -6.38 -1.08 -1.59
CA ARG A 24 -7.24 -1.78 -0.62
C ARG A 24 -8.72 -1.48 -0.84
N VAL A 25 -9.07 -0.21 -1.06
CA VAL A 25 -10.46 0.20 -1.37
C VAL A 25 -10.96 -0.43 -2.67
N LEU A 26 -10.12 -0.55 -3.70
CA LEU A 26 -10.50 -1.21 -4.96
C LEU A 26 -10.72 -2.72 -4.77
N THR A 27 -9.87 -3.40 -4.00
CA THR A 27 -10.00 -4.84 -3.73
C THR A 27 -11.25 -5.20 -2.92
N GLN A 28 -11.89 -4.22 -2.27
CA GLN A 28 -13.12 -4.41 -1.51
C GLN A 28 -14.40 -4.14 -2.31
N LYS A 29 -14.30 -3.90 -3.63
CA LYS A 29 -15.44 -3.52 -4.48
C LYS A 29 -15.72 -4.56 -5.56
N GLY A 30 -17.00 -4.67 -5.92
CA GLY A 30 -17.45 -5.40 -7.11
C GLY A 30 -16.94 -6.85 -7.19
N LEU A 31 -16.38 -7.21 -8.34
CA LEU A 31 -15.87 -8.56 -8.60
C LEU A 31 -14.59 -8.87 -7.84
N PHE A 32 -13.75 -7.88 -7.54
CA PHE A 32 -12.50 -8.08 -6.79
C PHE A 32 -12.79 -8.63 -5.38
N LEU A 33 -13.82 -8.13 -4.71
CA LEU A 33 -14.19 -8.61 -3.36
C LEU A 33 -14.51 -10.11 -3.33
N LYS A 34 -14.96 -10.67 -4.47
CA LYS A 34 -15.29 -12.10 -4.59
C LYS A 34 -14.08 -12.96 -4.96
N ASP A 35 -13.03 -12.36 -5.51
CA ASP A 35 -11.77 -13.05 -5.82
C ASP A 35 -10.74 -12.80 -4.71
N PHE A 36 -10.79 -13.66 -3.70
CA PHE A 36 -9.91 -13.57 -2.54
C PHE A 36 -8.43 -13.77 -2.90
N LYS A 37 -8.13 -14.59 -3.91
CA LYS A 37 -6.74 -14.87 -4.33
C LYS A 37 -6.14 -13.64 -5.00
N PHE A 38 -6.85 -13.08 -5.97
CA PHE A 38 -6.39 -11.90 -6.70
C PHE A 38 -6.32 -10.67 -5.79
N SER A 39 -7.35 -10.45 -4.97
CA SER A 39 -7.35 -9.38 -3.97
C SER A 39 -6.20 -9.51 -2.97
N SER A 40 -5.88 -10.73 -2.51
CA SER A 40 -4.74 -10.97 -1.64
C SER A 40 -3.41 -10.65 -2.33
N GLN A 41 -3.20 -11.17 -3.55
CA GLN A 41 -1.97 -10.93 -4.32
C GLN A 41 -1.71 -9.44 -4.58
N ILE A 42 -2.74 -8.70 -4.98
CA ILE A 42 -2.61 -7.26 -5.26
C ILE A 42 -2.33 -6.46 -3.98
N ASN A 43 -3.01 -6.77 -2.87
CA ASN A 43 -2.72 -6.09 -1.60
C ASN A 43 -1.30 -6.38 -1.11
N SER A 44 -0.80 -7.61 -1.28
CA SER A 44 0.58 -7.96 -0.95
C SER A 44 1.60 -7.23 -1.82
N ALA A 45 1.35 -7.14 -3.14
CA ALA A 45 2.23 -6.42 -4.07
C ALA A 45 2.24 -4.90 -3.82
N ALA A 46 1.12 -4.31 -3.43
CA ALA A 46 1.09 -2.91 -3.00
C ALA A 46 1.87 -2.72 -1.68
N GLY A 47 1.64 -3.59 -0.70
CA GLY A 47 2.30 -3.54 0.61
C GLY A 47 3.83 -3.63 0.55
N SER A 48 4.38 -4.41 -0.39
CA SER A 48 5.84 -4.55 -0.54
C SER A 48 6.55 -3.26 -0.98
N ILE A 49 5.82 -2.26 -1.48
CA ILE A 49 6.38 -0.93 -1.78
C ILE A 49 6.65 -0.15 -0.48
N MET A 50 5.77 -0.28 0.51
CA MET A 50 5.94 0.37 1.82
C MET A 50 6.98 -0.32 2.69
N ASP A 51 7.16 -1.63 2.51
CA ASP A 51 8.04 -2.47 3.32
C ASP A 51 9.08 -3.15 2.41
N PRO A 52 10.11 -2.41 1.96
CA PRO A 52 11.02 -2.88 0.92
C PRO A 52 11.89 -4.08 1.32
N VAL A 53 12.10 -4.37 2.61
CA VAL A 53 12.95 -5.48 3.09
C VAL A 53 12.54 -5.94 4.49
N LYS A 54 12.49 -7.27 4.68
CA LYS A 54 12.70 -7.95 5.97
C LYS A 54 14.12 -8.49 6.02
#